data_AF-A0A7R9ZC03-F1
#
_entry.id   AF-A0A7R9ZC03-F1
#
_cell.length_a   1.000
_cell.length_b   1.000
_cell.length_c   1.000
_cell.angle_alpha   90.00
_cell.angle_beta   90.00
_cell.angle_gamma   90.00
#
_symmetry.space_group_name_H-M   'P 1'
#
loop_
_entity.id
_entity.type
_entity.pdbx_description
1 polymer ?
#
loop_
_entity_poly.entity_id
_entity_poly.type
_entity_poly.pdbx_seq_one_letter_code
_entity_poly.pdbx_strand_id
1 'polypeptide(L)'
;ENLRIMKDRVGEMEARINGFARATAQVLEDERELALMNLSRLLTNPERFILPVPMEVMEEEASEPEMLLEGYHHQALCMVQALQLLKGQISSTEELLTVKMDMLRNK
;
A
#
# COMPACT_ATOMS: atom_id res chain seq x y z
N GLU A 1 -8.14 10.63 -26.11
CA GLU A 1 -6.76 10.15 -25.93
C GLU A 1 -6.12 10.55 -24.60
N ASN A 2 -5.95 11.84 -24.29
CA ASN A 2 -5.26 12.24 -23.05
C ASN A 2 -5.91 11.72 -21.75
N LEU A 3 -7.24 11.69 -21.66
CA LEU A 3 -7.96 11.14 -20.49
C LEU A 3 -7.74 9.64 -20.34
N ARG A 4 -7.76 8.89 -21.45
CA ARG A 4 -7.46 7.47 -21.48
C ARG A 4 -6.04 7.17 -20.99
N ILE A 5 -5.04 7.90 -21.50
CA ILE A 5 -3.64 7.76 -21.04
C ILE A 5 -3.53 8.03 -19.54
N MET A 6 -4.25 9.04 -19.03
CA MET A 6 -4.26 9.36 -17.61
C MET A 6 -4.92 8.25 -16.79
N LYS A 7 -6.05 7.71 -17.25
CA LYS A 7 -6.76 6.58 -16.62
C LYS A 7 -5.89 5.33 -16.56
N ASP A 8 -5.17 5.03 -17.62
CA ASP A 8 -4.26 3.88 -17.69
C ASP A 8 -3.11 4.03 -16.68
N ARG A 9 -2.50 5.22 -16.60
CA ARG A 9 -1.45 5.52 -15.61
C ARG A 9 -1.96 5.42 -14.17
N VAL A 10 -3.16 5.93 -13.89
CA VAL A 10 -3.80 5.80 -12.58
C VAL A 10 -4.04 4.33 -12.25
N GLY A 11 -4.49 3.52 -13.22
CA GLY A 11 -4.65 2.08 -13.06
C GLY A 11 -3.36 1.33 -12.76
N GLU A 12 -2.26 1.68 -13.44
CA GLU A 12 -0.94 1.10 -13.18
C GLU A 12 -0.46 1.45 -11.77
N MET A 13 -0.61 2.71 -11.36
CA MET A 13 -0.22 3.15 -10.02
C MET A 13 -1.06 2.49 -8.93
N GLU A 14 -2.38 2.37 -9.15
CA GLU A 14 -3.30 1.64 -8.27
C GLU A 14 -2.85 0.17 -8.11
N ALA A 15 -2.51 -0.51 -9.20
CA ALA A 15 -2.05 -1.90 -9.15
C ALA A 15 -0.75 -2.06 -8.34
N ARG A 16 0.21 -1.14 -8.53
CA ARG A 16 1.49 -1.13 -7.80
C ARG A 16 1.30 -0.91 -6.31
N ILE A 17 0.50 0.09 -5.92
CA ILE A 17 0.25 0.40 -4.51
C ILE A 17 -0.54 -0.72 -3.83
N ASN A 18 -1.50 -1.33 -4.53
CA ASN A 18 -2.18 -2.53 -4.02
C ASN A 18 -1.22 -3.71 -3.81
N GLY A 19 -0.24 -3.88 -4.70
CA GLY A 19 0.83 -4.86 -4.52
C GLY A 19 1.66 -4.58 -3.26
N PHE A 20 2.07 -3.32 -3.07
CA PHE A 20 2.77 -2.89 -1.88
C PHE A 20 1.95 -3.11 -0.61
N ALA A 21 0.68 -2.68 -0.57
CA ALA A 21 -0.19 -2.85 0.59
C ALA A 21 -0.34 -4.32 1.00
N ARG A 22 -0.50 -5.24 0.03
CA ARG A 22 -0.55 -6.68 0.30
C ARG A 22 0.75 -7.23 0.85
N ALA A 23 1.90 -6.83 0.28
CA ALA A 23 3.20 -7.28 0.76
C ALA A 23 3.47 -6.79 2.19
N THR A 24 3.13 -5.53 2.50
CA THR A 24 3.27 -5.00 3.85
C THR A 24 2.32 -5.67 4.84
N ALA A 25 1.08 -5.95 4.45
CA ALA A 25 0.13 -6.70 5.29
C ALA A 25 0.67 -8.10 5.64
N GLN A 26 1.23 -8.82 4.66
CA GLN A 26 1.80 -10.14 4.88
C GLN A 26 2.94 -10.13 5.91
N VAL A 27 3.79 -9.10 5.89
CA VAL A 27 4.87 -8.92 6.87
C VAL A 27 4.30 -8.57 8.26
N LEU A 28 3.30 -7.70 8.31
CA LEU A 28 2.63 -7.31 9.57
C LEU A 28 1.91 -8.50 10.25
N GLU A 29 1.58 -9.56 9.51
CA GLU A 29 0.94 -10.77 10.04
C GLU A 29 1.92 -11.75 10.71
N ASP A 30 3.24 -11.66 10.50
CA ASP A 30 4.24 -12.54 11.13
C ASP A 30 5.12 -11.76 12.14
N GLU A 31 4.73 -11.84 13.40
CA GLU A 31 5.43 -11.23 14.54
C GLU A 31 6.90 -11.66 14.65
N ARG A 32 7.24 -12.88 14.18
CA ARG A 32 8.64 -13.34 14.18
C ARG A 32 9.45 -12.62 13.10
N GLU A 33 8.86 -12.40 11.92
CA GLU A 33 9.53 -11.64 10.87
C GLU A 33 9.79 -10.21 11.34
N LEU A 34 8.81 -9.59 12.00
CA LEU A 34 8.93 -8.25 12.58
C LEU A 34 10.04 -8.19 13.64
N ALA A 35 10.07 -9.13 14.60
CA ALA A 35 11.10 -9.18 15.63
C ALA A 35 12.52 -9.34 15.04
N LEU A 36 12.66 -10.08 13.95
CA LEU A 36 13.94 -10.28 13.27
C LEU A 36 14.38 -9.09 12.40
N MET A 37 13.53 -8.07 12.20
CA MET A 37 13.92 -6.86 11.48
C MET A 37 14.87 -5.96 12.27
N ASN A 38 14.92 -6.12 13.60
CA ASN A 38 15.79 -5.35 14.47
C ASN A 38 17.25 -5.87 14.44
N LEU A 39 17.89 -5.78 13.26
CA LEU A 39 19.21 -6.34 13.01
C LEU A 39 20.29 -5.78 13.96
N SER A 40 20.17 -4.52 14.35
CA SER A 40 21.11 -3.89 15.30
C SER A 40 21.06 -4.60 16.65
N ARG A 41 19.86 -4.84 17.20
CA ARG A 41 19.71 -5.57 18.47
C ARG A 41 20.04 -7.05 18.35
N LEU A 42 19.72 -7.67 17.21
CA LEU A 42 20.11 -9.04 16.92
C LEU A 42 21.65 -9.22 16.91
N LEU A 43 22.38 -8.22 16.44
CA LEU A 43 23.85 -8.23 16.45
C LEU A 43 24.44 -7.93 17.84
N THR A 44 23.85 -7.04 18.63
CA THR A 44 24.37 -6.68 19.96
C THR A 44 23.97 -7.65 21.06
N ASN A 45 22.82 -8.31 20.90
CA ASN A 45 22.22 -9.21 21.89
C ASN A 45 21.68 -10.51 21.26
N PRO A 46 22.52 -11.27 20.52
CA PRO A 46 22.08 -12.48 19.82
C PRO A 46 21.51 -13.55 20.76
N GLU A 47 21.92 -13.55 22.03
CA GLU A 47 21.41 -14.45 23.07
C GLU A 47 19.91 -14.31 23.32
N ARG A 48 19.33 -13.14 23.03
CA ARG A 48 17.88 -12.89 23.17
C ARG A 48 17.06 -13.60 22.11
N PHE A 49 17.68 -13.97 20.99
CA PHE A 49 17.03 -14.56 19.81
C PHE A 49 17.32 -16.07 19.69
N ILE A 50 17.82 -16.72 20.75
CA ILE A 50 18.01 -18.18 20.77
C ILE A 50 16.65 -18.86 20.67
N LEU A 51 16.51 -19.81 19.73
CA LEU A 51 15.25 -20.48 19.47
C LEU A 51 14.91 -21.53 20.55
N PRO A 52 13.65 -21.60 21.01
CA PRO A 52 12.55 -20.69 20.67
C PRO A 52 12.71 -19.31 21.35
N VAL A 53 12.52 -18.22 20.59
CA VAL A 53 12.56 -16.86 21.15
C VAL A 53 11.44 -16.71 22.18
N PRO A 54 11.72 -16.23 23.40
CA PRO A 54 10.67 -15.94 24.37
C PRO A 54 9.65 -14.96 23.81
N MET A 55 8.35 -15.19 24.08
CA MET A 55 7.25 -14.37 23.53
C MET A 55 7.41 -12.89 23.86
N GLU A 56 7.80 -12.57 25.10
CA GLU A 56 8.05 -11.20 25.56
C GLU A 56 9.15 -10.49 24.76
N VAL A 57 10.19 -11.23 24.35
CA VAL A 57 11.25 -10.67 23.50
C VAL A 57 10.76 -10.48 22.08
N MET A 58 9.94 -11.41 21.57
CA MET A 58 9.35 -11.30 20.24
C MET A 58 8.44 -10.07 20.13
N GLU A 59 7.51 -9.89 21.09
CA GLU A 59 6.62 -8.73 21.19
C GLU A 59 7.41 -7.42 21.30
N GLU A 60 8.42 -7.36 22.18
CA GLU A 60 9.23 -6.16 22.38
C GLU A 60 9.98 -5.77 21.09
N GLU A 61 10.59 -6.73 20.42
CA GLU A 61 11.44 -6.50 19.25
C GLU A 61 10.61 -6.27 17.97
N ALA A 62 9.37 -6.79 17.91
CA ALA A 62 8.44 -6.56 16.80
C ALA A 62 7.79 -5.17 16.85
N SER A 63 7.60 -4.59 18.03
CA SER A 63 6.80 -3.37 18.24
C SER A 63 7.24 -2.16 17.41
N GLU A 64 8.54 -1.86 17.35
CA GLU A 64 9.03 -0.70 16.58
C GLU A 64 8.91 -0.90 15.06
N PRO A 65 9.38 -2.03 14.47
CA PRO A 65 9.14 -2.35 13.06
C PRO A 65 7.66 -2.38 12.68
N GLU A 66 6.81 -2.97 13.53
CA GLU A 66 5.37 -3.04 13.34
C GLU A 66 4.77 -1.64 13.21
N MET A 67 4.98 -0.78 14.21
CA MET A 67 4.46 0.60 14.20
C MET A 67 4.91 1.38 12.95
N LEU A 68 6.17 1.21 12.53
CA LEU A 68 6.68 1.86 11.32
C LEU A 68 5.96 1.35 10.06
N LEU A 69 5.83 0.03 9.91
CA LEU A 69 5.21 -0.60 8.75
C LEU A 69 3.70 -0.36 8.70
N GLU A 70 3.01 -0.31 9.84
CA GLU A 70 1.60 0.06 9.94
C GLU A 70 1.35 1.47 9.40
N GLY A 71 2.23 2.43 9.73
CA GLY A 71 2.16 3.79 9.20
C GLY A 71 2.21 3.82 7.67
N TYR A 72 3.15 3.08 7.07
CA TYR A 72 3.26 2.97 5.60
C TYR A 72 2.12 2.17 4.98
N HIS A 73 1.65 1.11 5.64
CA HIS A 73 0.51 0.31 5.19
C HIS A 73 -0.75 1.16 5.14
N HIS A 74 -1.03 1.91 6.21
CA HIS A 74 -2.15 2.84 6.27
C HIS A 74 -2.05 3.91 5.17
N GLN A 75 -0.86 4.49 4.98
CA GLN A 75 -0.65 5.47 3.91
C GLN A 75 -0.92 4.87 2.52
N ALA A 76 -0.49 3.62 2.28
CA ALA A 76 -0.75 2.92 1.03
C ALA A 76 -2.25 2.71 0.78
N LEU A 77 -3.01 2.31 1.80
CA LEU A 77 -4.47 2.17 1.71
C LEU A 77 -5.14 3.51 1.37
N CYS A 78 -4.72 4.60 2.02
CA CYS A 78 -5.20 5.95 1.71
C CYS A 78 -4.89 6.35 0.26
N MET A 79 -3.70 6.02 -0.25
CA MET A 79 -3.35 6.27 -1.65
C MET A 79 -4.19 5.46 -2.64
N VAL A 80 -4.50 4.18 -2.35
CA VAL A 80 -5.40 3.37 -3.20
C VAL A 80 -6.78 4.04 -3.30
N GLN A 81 -7.34 4.47 -2.17
CA GLN A 81 -8.64 5.15 -2.15
C GLN A 81 -8.61 6.45 -2.98
N ALA A 82 -7.56 7.26 -2.82
CA ALA A 82 -7.39 8.48 -3.61
C ALA A 82 -7.31 8.20 -5.12
N LEU A 83 -6.63 7.13 -5.52
CA LEU A 83 -6.53 6.73 -6.93
C LEU A 83 -7.85 6.22 -7.50
N GLN A 84 -8.62 5.48 -6.71
CA GLN A 84 -9.95 5.03 -7.10
C GLN A 84 -10.89 6.22 -7.33
N LEU A 85 -10.85 7.22 -6.46
CA LEU A 85 -11.60 8.47 -6.64
C LEU A 85 -11.17 9.20 -7.92
N LEU A 86 -9.87 9.36 -8.15
CA LEU A 86 -9.34 10.03 -9.35
C LEU A 86 -9.74 9.29 -10.64
N LYS A 87 -9.67 7.95 -10.65
CA LYS A 87 -10.10 7.12 -11.78
C LYS A 87 -11.60 7.24 -12.07
N GLY A 88 -12.40 7.36 -11.01
CA GLY A 88 -13.84 7.65 -11.11
C GLY A 88 -14.08 9.02 -11.77
N GLN A 89 -13.40 10.06 -11.30
CA GLN A 89 -13.50 11.42 -11.84
C GLN A 89 -13.09 11.51 -13.32
N ILE A 90 -12.02 10.80 -13.71
CA ILE A 90 -11.60 10.72 -15.11
C ILE A 90 -12.71 10.06 -15.95
N SER A 91 -13.27 8.95 -15.48
CA SER A 91 -14.33 8.23 -16.20
C SER A 91 -15.59 9.08 -16.38
N SER A 92 -16.04 9.78 -15.33
CA SER A 92 -17.17 10.72 -15.43
C SER A 92 -16.89 11.87 -16.39
N THR A 93 -15.64 12.34 -16.47
CA THR A 93 -15.24 13.39 -17.41
C THR A 93 -15.26 12.88 -18.86
N GLU A 94 -14.81 11.65 -19.11
CA GLU A 94 -14.87 11.00 -20.42
C GLU A 94 -16.32 10.84 -20.91
N GLU A 95 -17.22 10.42 -20.03
CA GLU A 95 -18.66 10.27 -20.32
C GLU A 95 -19.30 11.62 -20.67
N LEU A 96 -19.05 12.66 -19.86
CA LEU A 96 -19.59 14.01 -20.10
C LEU A 96 -19.12 14.58 -21.45
N LEU A 97 -17.85 14.40 -21.79
CA LEU A 97 -17.31 14.85 -23.07
C LEU A 97 -17.94 14.10 -24.25
N THR A 98 -18.17 12.80 -24.10
CA THR A 98 -18.83 11.97 -25.12
C THR A 98 -20.24 12.47 -25.39
N VAL A 99 -21.03 12.68 -24.33
CA VAL A 99 -22.39 13.23 -24.42
C VAL A 99 -22.40 14.61 -25.10
N LYS A 100 -21.47 15.51 -24.73
CA LYS A 100 -21.37 16.83 -25.35
C LYS A 100 -21.03 16.75 -26.85
N MET A 101 -20.12 15.86 -27.23
CA MET A 101 -19.75 15.67 -28.65
C MET A 101 -20.93 15.13 -29.45
N ASP A 102 -21.71 14.21 -28.89
CA ASP A 102 -22.90 13.67 -29.57
C ASP A 102 -23.99 14.73 -29.73
N MET A 103 -24.19 15.61 -28.73
CA MET A 103 -25.10 16.76 -28.86
C MET A 103 -24.67 17.73 -29.97
N LEU A 104 -23.36 17.98 -30.13
CA LEU A 104 -22.83 18.83 -31.19
C LEU A 104 -22.95 18.19 -32.58
N ARG A 105 -22.86 16.86 -32.67
CA ARG A 105 -23.01 16.10 -33.92
C ARG A 105 -24.47 16.00 -34.39
N ASN A 106 -25.41 15.97 -33.44
CA ASN A 106 -26.85 15.85 -33.71
C ASN A 106 -27.55 17.20 -33.93
N LYS A 107 -26.79 18.27 -34.17
CA LYS A 107 -27.28 19.63 -34.40
C LYS A 107 -26.94 20.08 -35.81
#